data_AF-A0A418ZQQ2-F1
#
_entry.id   AF-A0A418ZQQ2-F1
#
_cell.length_a   1.000
_cell.length_b   1.000
_cell.length_c   1.000
_cell.angle_alpha   90.00
_cell.angle_beta   90.00
_cell.angle_gamma   90.00
#
_symmetry.space_group_name_H-M   'P 1'
#
loop_
_entity.id
_entity.type
_entity.pdbx_description
1 polymer ?
#
loop_
_entity_poly.entity_id
_entity_poly.type
_entity_poly.pdbx_seq_one_letter_code
_entity_poly.pdbx_strand_id
1 'polypeptide(L)'
;GGTEATDVSCLSMGGLRLWGRMRRVDGNVLLILRDRPAQRPAPRGTLETLRRHASTLVPMLDALDGPIPPELAQAIRAEGQGLANAMRELTAAMASEAPEGRAGLHELAAGLELAEGQGRLSLLADAASLNGLLRHLDQRLREMGITPRLAADIAEADPDGGEGAEVRLSLTWTGAPVPMDRLEDWLSDPPDPAQPELTGHEILAAHASGIWPEAEGDRARLVLPLRLAPGGGEGAGLTYDFALSRRGAASSRLADLTCVVFDTETTGLDPATDRIVQIAGVRIARGRLTGERFDTLVNPGRPIPPGSTQIHGITDAMVQGAPDMTAALAAFHHFAEDAVLVAHNAPFDMGFLRQAAPETGAHFDNRVLDTVLLSAMVWGQSAPHSLDALSERLGIVIPPEDRHTAMGDTKATAEAYLRLIAALEAKGLERLEDVLAESRRHRRLIEDANAPAMPSAAAGPGQGG
;
A
#
# COMPACT_ATOMS: atom_id res chain seq x y z
N GLY A 1 8.66 2.16 19.21
CA GLY A 1 9.57 1.60 18.20
C GLY A 1 8.78 0.68 17.30
N GLY A 2 8.47 1.11 16.09
CA GLY A 2 7.77 0.29 15.10
C GLY A 2 8.71 -0.74 14.50
N THR A 3 8.21 -1.94 14.22
CA THR A 3 8.90 -2.92 13.38
C THR A 3 9.05 -2.36 11.97
N GLU A 4 10.23 -2.50 11.37
CA GLU A 4 10.49 -2.09 9.99
C GLU A 4 9.43 -2.68 9.05
N ALA A 5 8.85 -1.82 8.22
CA ALA A 5 7.85 -2.16 7.25
C ALA A 5 8.39 -1.84 5.86
N THR A 6 8.26 -2.79 4.96
CA THR A 6 8.65 -2.63 3.56
C THR A 6 7.37 -2.66 2.74
N ASP A 7 7.11 -1.60 1.98
CA ASP A 7 6.08 -1.66 0.96
C ASP A 7 6.56 -2.62 -0.13
N VAL A 8 5.71 -3.57 -0.49
CA VAL A 8 6.03 -4.62 -1.45
C VAL A 8 4.95 -4.67 -2.51
N SER A 9 5.37 -4.85 -3.75
CA SER A 9 4.45 -5.25 -4.80
C SER A 9 4.62 -6.75 -5.05
N CYS A 10 3.50 -7.46 -5.11
CA CYS A 10 3.44 -8.89 -5.38
C CYS A 10 2.78 -9.13 -6.73
N LEU A 11 3.32 -10.06 -7.49
CA LEU A 11 2.75 -10.50 -8.76
C LEU A 11 2.27 -11.94 -8.60
N SER A 12 1.01 -12.18 -8.91
CA SER A 12 0.51 -13.56 -8.98
C SER A 12 1.12 -14.31 -10.16
N MET A 13 1.05 -15.64 -10.16
CA MET A 13 1.47 -16.49 -11.28
C MET A 13 0.78 -16.13 -12.61
N GLY A 14 -0.41 -15.50 -12.57
CA GLY A 14 -1.14 -15.02 -13.74
C GLY A 14 -0.84 -13.57 -14.13
N GLY A 15 0.09 -12.89 -13.46
CA GLY A 15 0.46 -11.50 -13.71
C GLY A 15 -0.48 -10.45 -13.09
N LEU A 16 -1.41 -10.85 -12.22
CA LEU A 16 -2.20 -9.90 -11.44
C LEU A 16 -1.29 -9.22 -10.40
N ARG A 17 -1.26 -7.88 -10.43
CA ARG A 17 -0.53 -7.03 -9.47
C ARG A 17 -1.34 -6.87 -8.19
N LEU A 18 -0.71 -7.14 -7.05
CA LEU A 18 -1.25 -6.93 -5.72
C LEU A 18 -0.23 -6.10 -4.94
N TRP A 19 -0.66 -4.98 -4.40
CA TRP A 19 0.20 -4.14 -3.58
C TRP A 19 0.13 -4.62 -2.16
N GLY A 20 1.15 -4.40 -1.35
CA GLY A 20 1.07 -4.76 0.03
C GLY A 20 2.16 -4.19 0.91
N ARG A 21 2.03 -4.45 2.21
CA ARG A 21 3.01 -4.06 3.21
C ARG A 21 3.53 -5.30 3.91
N MET A 22 4.84 -5.51 3.82
CA MET A 22 5.56 -6.61 4.41
C MET A 22 6.19 -6.18 5.74
N ARG A 23 6.02 -6.97 6.80
CA ARG A 23 6.61 -6.72 8.12
C ARG A 23 7.12 -8.00 8.75
N ARG A 24 8.24 -7.93 9.48
CA ARG A 24 8.67 -9.04 10.36
C ARG A 24 7.88 -9.01 11.66
N VAL A 25 7.25 -10.13 12.01
CA VAL A 25 6.48 -10.33 13.25
C VAL A 25 6.90 -11.66 13.87
N ASP A 26 7.50 -11.62 15.06
CA ASP A 26 7.87 -12.81 15.87
C ASP A 26 8.60 -13.92 15.09
N GLY A 27 9.59 -13.55 14.27
CA GLY A 27 10.36 -14.49 13.44
C GLY A 27 9.67 -14.90 12.12
N ASN A 28 8.45 -14.44 11.87
CA ASN A 28 7.69 -14.66 10.63
C ASN A 28 7.55 -13.36 9.83
N VAL A 29 7.05 -13.47 8.59
CA VAL A 29 6.80 -12.34 7.69
C VAL A 29 5.29 -12.22 7.44
N LEU A 30 4.71 -11.05 7.76
CA LEU A 30 3.32 -10.71 7.45
C LEU A 30 3.27 -9.85 6.19
N LEU A 31 2.42 -10.24 5.24
CA LEU A 31 2.16 -9.50 4.00
C LEU A 31 0.68 -9.10 3.95
N ILE A 32 0.39 -7.80 4.00
CA ILE A 32 -0.97 -7.25 3.88
C ILE A 32 -1.16 -6.75 2.48
N LEU A 33 -2.09 -7.32 1.71
CA LEU A 33 -2.34 -6.91 0.32
C LEU A 33 -3.45 -5.85 0.23
N ARG A 34 -3.34 -4.89 -0.69
CA ARG A 34 -4.24 -3.76 -0.96
C ARG A 34 -4.44 -3.58 -2.48
N ASP A 35 -5.58 -3.01 -2.85
CA ASP A 35 -6.03 -2.85 -4.25
C ASP A 35 -5.78 -1.45 -4.86
N ARG A 36 -5.04 -0.54 -4.20
CA ARG A 36 -4.84 0.83 -4.74
C ARG A 36 -3.45 1.45 -4.52
N PRO A 37 -3.05 2.40 -5.40
CA PRO A 37 -1.66 2.85 -5.56
C PRO A 37 -1.30 4.05 -4.66
N ALA A 38 0.01 4.29 -4.52
CA ALA A 38 0.54 5.59 -4.10
C ALA A 38 0.78 6.51 -5.31
N GLN A 39 0.31 7.76 -5.25
CA GLN A 39 0.74 8.89 -6.12
C GLN A 39 1.96 9.56 -5.47
N ARG A 40 2.96 10.22 -6.08
CA ARG A 40 3.30 10.88 -7.38
C ARG A 40 4.81 11.28 -7.30
N PRO A 41 5.48 12.00 -8.24
CA PRO A 41 5.29 12.25 -9.69
C PRO A 41 6.57 11.96 -10.56
N ALA A 42 6.49 12.07 -11.88
CA ALA A 42 7.65 12.04 -12.80
C ALA A 42 8.24 13.46 -13.10
N PRO A 43 9.56 13.59 -13.36
CA PRO A 43 10.23 14.86 -13.61
C PRO A 43 9.98 15.36 -15.04
N ARG A 44 8.92 16.16 -15.20
CA ARG A 44 8.51 16.71 -16.51
C ARG A 44 9.57 17.58 -17.22
N GLY A 45 10.45 18.25 -16.47
CA GLY A 45 11.37 19.26 -17.03
C GLY A 45 12.51 18.70 -17.89
N THR A 46 13.01 17.48 -17.59
CA THR A 46 14.17 16.92 -18.29
C THR A 46 13.77 16.20 -19.58
N LEU A 47 12.61 15.55 -19.60
CA LEU A 47 11.97 15.01 -20.81
C LEU A 47 11.69 16.10 -21.86
N GLU A 48 11.34 17.29 -21.42
CA GLU A 48 11.04 18.44 -22.28
C GLU A 48 12.31 19.01 -22.96
N THR A 49 13.48 18.84 -22.35
CA THR A 49 14.79 19.23 -22.91
C THR A 49 15.27 18.21 -23.96
N LEU A 50 15.08 16.90 -23.72
CA LEU A 50 15.35 15.83 -24.69
C LEU A 50 14.47 15.95 -25.94
N ARG A 51 13.16 16.18 -25.73
CA ARG A 51 12.19 16.37 -26.81
C ARG A 51 12.53 17.56 -27.70
N ARG A 52 13.19 18.59 -27.17
CA ARG A 52 13.66 19.77 -27.92
C ARG A 52 14.86 19.48 -28.84
N HIS A 53 15.82 18.66 -28.42
CA HIS A 53 16.97 18.26 -29.26
C HIS A 53 16.58 17.21 -30.31
N ALA A 54 15.72 16.24 -29.95
CA ALA A 54 15.21 15.24 -30.91
C ALA A 54 14.38 15.88 -32.04
N SER A 55 13.59 16.91 -31.74
CA SER A 55 12.79 17.64 -32.74
C SER A 55 13.60 18.53 -33.70
N THR A 56 14.88 18.79 -33.41
CA THR A 56 15.78 19.54 -34.30
C THR A 56 16.58 18.64 -35.25
N LEU A 57 16.83 17.38 -34.89
CA LEU A 57 17.58 16.42 -35.71
C LEU A 57 16.77 15.82 -36.86
N VAL A 58 15.47 15.59 -36.66
CA VAL A 58 14.57 14.96 -37.66
C VAL A 58 14.49 15.78 -38.96
N PRO A 59 14.27 17.11 -38.94
CA PRO A 59 14.26 17.92 -40.17
C PRO A 59 15.63 17.99 -40.88
N MET A 60 16.73 17.84 -40.15
CA MET A 60 18.09 17.89 -40.71
C MET A 60 18.48 16.59 -41.41
N LEU A 61 17.91 15.46 -40.98
CA LEU A 61 18.10 14.14 -41.59
C LEU A 61 17.16 13.94 -42.80
N ASP A 62 15.93 14.48 -42.75
CA ASP A 62 14.97 14.43 -43.86
C ASP A 62 15.40 15.27 -45.08
N ALA A 63 16.36 16.19 -44.90
CA ALA A 63 16.91 17.03 -45.98
C ALA A 63 18.10 16.38 -46.74
N LEU A 64 18.45 15.12 -46.44
CA LEU A 64 19.63 14.44 -47.01
C LEU A 64 19.30 13.66 -48.29
N ASP A 65 19.28 14.37 -49.42
CA ASP A 65 19.48 13.76 -50.75
C ASP A 65 20.91 14.06 -51.24
N GLY A 66 21.84 13.12 -51.03
CA GLY A 66 23.22 13.16 -51.54
C GLY A 66 24.35 13.21 -50.49
N PRO A 67 25.63 13.32 -50.91
CA PRO A 67 26.78 13.29 -50.01
C PRO A 67 26.81 14.50 -49.06
N ILE A 68 26.93 14.22 -47.76
CA ILE A 68 26.77 15.20 -46.66
C ILE A 68 27.93 16.22 -46.66
N PRO A 69 27.65 17.54 -46.76
CA PRO A 69 28.68 18.57 -46.63
C PRO A 69 29.37 18.55 -45.26
N PRO A 70 30.68 18.87 -45.16
CA PRO A 70 31.44 18.78 -43.90
C PRO A 70 30.87 19.59 -42.75
N GLU A 71 30.30 20.77 -43.05
CA GLU A 71 29.69 21.68 -42.06
C GLU A 71 28.37 21.10 -41.51
N LEU A 72 27.57 20.43 -42.36
CA LEU A 72 26.34 19.75 -41.95
C LEU A 72 26.65 18.48 -41.14
N ALA A 73 27.69 17.73 -41.54
CA ALA A 73 28.20 16.59 -40.77
C ALA A 73 28.79 16.99 -39.41
N GLN A 74 29.26 18.23 -39.27
CA GLN A 74 29.74 18.79 -38.00
C GLN A 74 28.58 19.27 -37.12
N ALA A 75 27.54 19.86 -37.70
CA ALA A 75 26.31 20.24 -36.98
C ALA A 75 25.53 19.02 -36.46
N ILE A 76 25.39 17.97 -37.28
CA ILE A 76 24.77 16.71 -36.88
C ILE A 76 25.58 16.03 -35.77
N ARG A 77 26.93 16.07 -35.85
CA ARG A 77 27.78 15.56 -34.77
C ARG A 77 27.67 16.39 -33.50
N ALA A 78 27.59 17.72 -33.58
CA ALA A 78 27.45 18.59 -32.42
C ALA A 78 26.10 18.37 -31.71
N GLU A 79 25.00 18.24 -32.46
CA GLU A 79 23.69 17.89 -31.89
C GLU A 79 23.64 16.45 -31.36
N GLY A 80 24.23 15.49 -32.07
CA GLY A 80 24.38 14.11 -31.57
C GLY A 80 25.21 14.03 -30.28
N GLN A 81 26.26 14.86 -30.16
CA GLN A 81 27.06 14.97 -28.94
C GLN A 81 26.28 15.66 -27.81
N GLY A 82 25.49 16.69 -28.14
CA GLY A 82 24.59 17.38 -27.21
C GLY A 82 23.51 16.45 -26.66
N LEU A 83 22.91 15.63 -27.52
CA LEU A 83 21.96 14.58 -27.15
C LEU A 83 22.61 13.52 -26.26
N ALA A 84 23.81 13.05 -26.63
CA ALA A 84 24.53 12.06 -25.83
C ALA A 84 24.99 12.62 -24.47
N ASN A 85 25.35 13.89 -24.39
CA ASN A 85 25.69 14.56 -23.12
C ASN A 85 24.46 14.80 -22.25
N ALA A 86 23.34 15.25 -22.83
CA ALA A 86 22.07 15.40 -22.13
C ALA A 86 21.53 14.05 -21.64
N MET A 87 21.71 12.98 -22.42
CA MET A 87 21.39 11.61 -22.01
C MET A 87 22.26 11.17 -20.83
N ARG A 88 23.58 11.43 -20.87
CA ARG A 88 24.49 11.11 -19.76
C ARG A 88 24.23 11.92 -18.49
N GLU A 89 23.92 13.21 -18.61
CA GLU A 89 23.55 14.08 -17.49
C GLU A 89 22.19 13.69 -16.90
N LEU A 90 21.23 13.29 -17.73
CA LEU A 90 19.96 12.69 -17.30
C LEU A 90 20.20 11.36 -16.58
N THR A 91 21.00 10.46 -17.15
CA THR A 91 21.36 9.18 -16.50
C THR A 91 22.09 9.40 -15.17
N ALA A 92 22.96 10.42 -15.06
CA ALA A 92 23.64 10.76 -13.82
C ALA A 92 22.71 11.43 -12.78
N ALA A 93 21.77 12.27 -13.21
CA ALA A 93 20.76 12.85 -12.33
C ALA A 93 19.77 11.79 -11.83
N MET A 94 19.37 10.86 -12.71
CA MET A 94 18.48 9.74 -12.39
C MET A 94 19.19 8.61 -11.62
N ALA A 95 20.51 8.51 -11.67
CA ALA A 95 21.28 7.57 -10.86
C ALA A 95 21.19 7.87 -9.35
N SER A 96 20.82 9.11 -8.96
CA SER A 96 20.50 9.47 -7.57
C SER A 96 19.07 9.09 -7.13
N GLU A 97 18.25 8.63 -8.07
CA GLU A 97 16.85 8.18 -7.90
C GLU A 97 16.61 6.77 -8.48
N ALA A 98 17.66 5.96 -8.63
CA ALA A 98 17.53 4.59 -9.13
C ALA A 98 16.66 3.74 -8.20
N PRO A 99 15.89 2.76 -8.71
CA PRO A 99 15.03 1.95 -7.87
C PRO A 99 15.85 1.22 -6.81
N GLU A 100 15.54 1.45 -5.54
CA GLU A 100 16.08 0.68 -4.40
C GLU A 100 15.52 -0.76 -4.36
N GLY A 101 14.47 -1.03 -5.15
CA GLY A 101 13.80 -2.30 -5.26
C GLY A 101 14.66 -3.40 -5.88
N ARG A 102 14.49 -4.63 -5.38
CA ARG A 102 15.09 -5.84 -5.92
C ARG A 102 13.99 -6.73 -6.46
N ALA A 103 14.11 -7.16 -7.72
CA ALA A 103 13.18 -8.06 -8.36
C ALA A 103 13.89 -9.36 -8.77
N GLY A 104 13.31 -10.50 -8.46
CA GLY A 104 13.74 -11.78 -9.02
C GLY A 104 13.27 -11.95 -10.47
N LEU A 105 14.03 -12.68 -11.28
CA LEU A 105 13.63 -13.01 -12.66
C LEU A 105 12.24 -13.65 -12.74
N HIS A 106 11.91 -14.51 -11.77
CA HIS A 106 10.60 -15.16 -11.69
C HIS A 106 9.43 -14.18 -11.47
N GLU A 107 9.66 -13.07 -10.76
CA GLU A 107 8.65 -12.02 -10.54
C GLU A 107 8.47 -11.20 -11.83
N LEU A 108 9.58 -10.82 -12.48
CA LEU A 108 9.54 -10.13 -13.78
C LEU A 108 8.88 -10.99 -14.87
N ALA A 109 9.03 -12.31 -14.78
CA ALA A 109 8.46 -13.27 -15.71
C ALA A 109 7.02 -13.69 -15.40
N ALA A 110 6.39 -13.15 -14.37
CA ALA A 110 5.07 -13.59 -13.94
C ALA A 110 4.03 -13.50 -15.07
N GLY A 111 3.47 -14.67 -15.43
CA GLY A 111 2.53 -14.85 -16.53
C GLY A 111 3.09 -14.59 -17.94
N LEU A 112 4.41 -14.69 -18.11
CA LEU A 112 5.13 -14.74 -19.40
C LEU A 112 5.71 -16.15 -19.61
N GLU A 113 5.98 -16.54 -20.87
CA GLU A 113 6.69 -17.78 -21.16
C GLU A 113 8.20 -17.59 -20.96
N LEU A 114 8.77 -18.19 -19.92
CA LEU A 114 10.21 -18.15 -19.67
C LEU A 114 10.96 -19.13 -20.60
N ALA A 115 12.13 -18.73 -21.11
CA ALA A 115 13.04 -19.62 -21.83
C ALA A 115 13.59 -20.73 -20.90
N GLU A 116 13.98 -21.87 -21.49
CA GLU A 116 14.60 -22.96 -20.73
C GLU A 116 15.99 -22.58 -20.22
N GLY A 117 16.41 -23.17 -19.09
CA GLY A 117 17.76 -23.00 -18.54
C GLY A 117 18.02 -21.67 -17.81
N GLN A 118 16.98 -20.86 -17.59
CA GLN A 118 17.11 -19.58 -16.90
C GLN A 118 17.39 -19.77 -15.41
N GLY A 119 18.46 -19.12 -14.93
CA GLY A 119 18.92 -19.19 -13.54
C GLY A 119 18.13 -18.29 -12.59
N ARG A 120 18.45 -18.37 -11.30
CA ARG A 120 17.96 -17.41 -10.31
C ARG A 120 18.78 -16.13 -10.43
N LEU A 121 18.16 -15.08 -10.95
CA LEU A 121 18.74 -13.73 -11.04
C LEU A 121 17.94 -12.75 -10.18
N SER A 122 18.64 -11.80 -9.57
CA SER A 122 18.05 -10.66 -8.88
C SER A 122 18.55 -9.38 -9.53
N LEU A 123 17.63 -8.52 -9.93
CA LEU A 123 17.89 -7.28 -10.67
C LEU A 123 17.43 -6.09 -9.84
N LEU A 124 18.09 -4.94 -10.03
CA LEU A 124 17.65 -3.67 -9.47
C LEU A 124 16.49 -3.14 -10.30
N ALA A 125 15.27 -3.38 -9.83
CA ALA A 125 14.05 -3.02 -10.54
C ALA A 125 12.83 -3.02 -9.58
N ASP A 126 11.82 -2.22 -9.94
CA ASP A 126 10.46 -2.39 -9.42
C ASP A 126 9.79 -3.54 -10.18
N ALA A 127 9.60 -4.67 -9.50
CA ALA A 127 9.06 -5.89 -10.14
C ALA A 127 7.71 -5.64 -10.82
N ALA A 128 6.87 -4.82 -10.19
CA ALA A 128 5.50 -4.57 -10.60
C ALA A 128 5.42 -3.86 -11.95
N SER A 129 6.05 -2.69 -12.02
CA SER A 129 5.98 -1.80 -13.18
C SER A 129 6.68 -2.43 -14.37
N LEU A 130 7.83 -3.08 -14.13
CA LEU A 130 8.57 -3.73 -15.19
C LEU A 130 7.88 -5.01 -15.70
N ASN A 131 7.27 -5.83 -14.83
CA ASN A 131 6.43 -6.95 -15.28
C ASN A 131 5.22 -6.46 -16.09
N GLY A 132 4.55 -5.40 -15.64
CA GLY A 132 3.43 -4.79 -16.38
C GLY A 132 3.83 -4.40 -17.80
N LEU A 133 4.98 -3.73 -17.95
CA LEU A 133 5.54 -3.37 -19.25
C LEU A 133 5.83 -4.62 -20.12
N LEU A 134 6.51 -5.63 -19.56
CA LEU A 134 6.84 -6.85 -20.30
C LEU A 134 5.60 -7.63 -20.75
N ARG A 135 4.56 -7.69 -19.92
CA ARG A 135 3.26 -8.30 -20.27
C ARG A 135 2.52 -7.55 -21.36
N HIS A 136 2.54 -6.22 -21.30
CA HIS A 136 1.97 -5.38 -22.35
C HIS A 136 2.66 -5.64 -23.69
N LEU A 137 4.00 -5.68 -23.71
CA LEU A 137 4.77 -5.98 -24.91
C LEU A 137 4.56 -7.42 -25.41
N ASP A 138 4.53 -8.42 -24.52
CA ASP A 138 4.17 -9.80 -24.87
C ASP A 138 2.77 -9.88 -25.49
N GLN A 139 1.79 -9.19 -24.93
CA GLN A 139 0.44 -9.13 -25.47
C GLN A 139 0.43 -8.50 -26.87
N ARG A 140 1.10 -7.35 -27.07
CA ARG A 140 1.22 -6.70 -28.38
C ARG A 140 1.88 -7.61 -29.42
N LEU A 141 2.91 -8.36 -29.03
CA LEU A 141 3.55 -9.35 -29.89
C LEU A 141 2.58 -10.50 -30.24
N ARG A 142 1.83 -11.01 -29.26
CA ARG A 142 0.82 -12.08 -29.49
C ARG A 142 -0.34 -11.63 -30.37
N GLU A 143 -0.77 -10.38 -30.26
CA GLU A 143 -1.76 -9.76 -31.17
C GLU A 143 -1.26 -9.76 -32.62
N MET A 144 0.05 -9.71 -32.84
CA MET A 144 0.68 -9.86 -34.16
C MET A 144 0.92 -11.32 -34.58
N GLY A 145 0.48 -12.31 -33.80
CA GLY A 145 0.73 -13.73 -34.04
C GLY A 145 2.14 -14.20 -33.65
N ILE A 146 2.90 -13.38 -32.91
CA ILE A 146 4.24 -13.72 -32.42
C ILE A 146 4.11 -14.37 -31.04
N THR A 147 4.84 -15.45 -30.79
CA THR A 147 4.89 -16.09 -29.46
C THR A 147 6.28 -15.87 -28.86
N PRO A 148 6.49 -14.79 -28.08
CA PRO A 148 7.78 -14.51 -27.51
C PRO A 148 8.04 -15.33 -26.24
N ARG A 149 9.31 -15.52 -25.93
CA ARG A 149 9.81 -16.12 -24.69
C ARG A 149 10.78 -15.17 -24.00
N LEU A 150 10.58 -14.97 -22.71
CA LEU A 150 11.45 -14.15 -21.87
C LEU A 150 12.75 -14.90 -21.54
N ALA A 151 13.88 -14.30 -21.83
CA ALA A 151 15.22 -14.77 -21.48
C ALA A 151 15.99 -13.68 -20.73
N ALA A 152 16.99 -14.08 -19.95
CA ALA A 152 17.90 -13.17 -19.27
C ALA A 152 19.34 -13.66 -19.46
N ASP A 153 20.18 -12.81 -20.02
CA ASP A 153 21.59 -13.11 -20.29
C ASP A 153 22.47 -12.09 -19.56
N ILE A 154 23.46 -12.56 -18.80
CA ILE A 154 24.42 -11.67 -18.13
C ILE A 154 25.37 -11.13 -19.21
N ALA A 155 25.39 -9.81 -19.41
CA ALA A 155 26.35 -9.18 -20.29
C ALA A 155 27.72 -9.10 -19.58
N GLU A 156 28.79 -9.47 -20.28
CA GLU A 156 30.15 -9.26 -19.78
C GLU A 156 30.37 -7.76 -19.54
N ALA A 157 30.97 -7.42 -18.40
CA ALA A 157 31.19 -6.03 -17.99
C ALA A 157 32.00 -5.27 -19.05
N ASP A 158 31.57 -4.04 -19.35
CA ASP A 158 32.30 -3.13 -20.22
C ASP A 158 33.72 -2.90 -19.66
N PRO A 159 34.79 -3.20 -20.42
CA PRO A 159 36.17 -2.98 -19.97
C PRO A 159 36.47 -1.51 -19.62
N ASP A 160 35.65 -0.56 -20.07
CA ASP A 160 35.84 0.89 -19.83
C ASP A 160 35.18 1.43 -18.52
N GLY A 161 34.74 0.54 -17.62
CA GLY A 161 34.62 0.90 -16.19
C GLY A 161 33.30 1.52 -15.71
N GLY A 162 32.15 1.06 -16.23
CA GLY A 162 30.84 1.32 -15.61
C GLY A 162 30.53 0.36 -14.45
N GLU A 163 30.17 0.89 -13.29
CA GLU A 163 29.89 0.09 -12.07
C GLU A 163 28.69 -0.87 -12.22
N GLY A 164 28.93 -2.17 -11.99
CA GLY A 164 27.91 -3.22 -11.82
C GLY A 164 27.78 -4.18 -13.00
N ALA A 165 27.54 -5.47 -12.74
CA ALA A 165 27.22 -6.44 -13.79
C ALA A 165 25.85 -6.11 -14.40
N GLU A 166 25.75 -6.08 -15.72
CA GLU A 166 24.51 -5.82 -16.45
C GLU A 166 23.86 -7.14 -16.89
N VAL A 167 22.53 -7.20 -16.86
CA VAL A 167 21.72 -8.31 -17.36
C VAL A 167 20.84 -7.80 -18.49
N ARG A 168 20.87 -8.48 -19.62
CA ARG A 168 19.97 -8.23 -20.74
C ARG A 168 18.74 -9.11 -20.59
N LEU A 169 17.63 -8.50 -20.19
CA LEU A 169 16.33 -9.14 -20.23
C LEU A 169 15.77 -9.03 -21.65
N SER A 170 15.34 -10.14 -22.25
CA SER A 170 14.92 -10.15 -23.66
C SER A 170 13.62 -10.93 -23.89
N LEU A 171 12.64 -10.32 -24.55
CA LEU A 171 11.53 -11.07 -25.17
C LEU A 171 11.99 -11.57 -26.53
N THR A 172 12.08 -12.88 -26.74
CA THR A 172 12.71 -13.49 -27.93
C THR A 172 11.72 -14.33 -28.73
N TRP A 173 11.79 -14.28 -30.06
CA TRP A 173 10.96 -15.10 -30.96
C TRP A 173 11.66 -15.39 -32.28
N THR A 174 11.11 -16.32 -33.06
CA THR A 174 11.54 -16.56 -34.45
C THR A 174 10.66 -15.74 -35.39
N GLY A 175 11.28 -14.96 -36.27
CA GLY A 175 10.57 -14.12 -37.23
C GLY A 175 11.21 -12.74 -37.40
N ALA A 176 10.45 -11.83 -38.02
CA ALA A 176 10.91 -10.47 -38.25
C ALA A 176 10.95 -9.65 -36.94
N PRO A 177 11.92 -8.72 -36.80
CA PRO A 177 11.94 -7.78 -35.69
C PRO A 177 10.78 -6.79 -35.76
N VAL A 178 10.37 -6.29 -34.59
CA VAL A 178 9.40 -5.19 -34.50
C VAL A 178 10.10 -3.89 -34.93
N PRO A 179 9.52 -3.11 -35.85
CA PRO A 179 10.02 -1.78 -36.19
C PRO A 179 10.02 -0.84 -34.98
N MET A 180 11.02 0.05 -34.89
CA MET A 180 11.21 0.92 -33.72
C MET A 180 10.04 1.89 -33.52
N ASP A 181 9.49 2.48 -34.59
CA ASP A 181 8.32 3.35 -34.56
C ASP A 181 7.10 2.66 -33.91
N ARG A 182 6.88 1.40 -34.26
CA ARG A 182 5.80 0.60 -33.66
C ARG A 182 6.04 0.32 -32.18
N LEU A 183 7.28 0.06 -31.79
CA LEU A 183 7.62 -0.12 -30.38
C LEU A 183 7.38 1.17 -29.58
N GLU A 184 7.74 2.33 -30.13
CA GLU A 184 7.49 3.64 -29.54
C GLU A 184 5.99 3.92 -29.33
N ASP A 185 5.16 3.55 -30.31
CA ASP A 185 3.70 3.62 -30.18
C ASP A 185 3.20 2.77 -29.00
N TRP A 186 3.72 1.55 -28.85
CA TRP A 186 3.34 0.66 -27.74
C TRP A 186 3.78 1.17 -26.38
N LEU A 187 4.95 1.82 -26.30
CA LEU A 187 5.47 2.40 -25.07
C LEU A 187 4.71 3.65 -24.64
N SER A 188 4.05 4.34 -25.58
CA SER A 188 3.20 5.49 -25.30
C SER A 188 1.87 5.10 -24.65
N ASP A 189 1.42 3.86 -24.86
CA ASP A 189 0.24 3.32 -24.19
C ASP A 189 0.57 2.95 -22.73
N PRO A 190 -0.35 3.23 -21.77
CA PRO A 190 -0.17 2.78 -20.40
C PRO A 190 -0.26 1.25 -20.33
N PRO A 191 0.79 0.55 -19.86
CA PRO A 191 0.81 -0.92 -19.82
C PRO A 191 -0.08 -1.51 -18.73
N ASP A 192 -0.48 -0.71 -17.73
CA ASP A 192 -1.39 -1.12 -16.66
C ASP A 192 -2.66 -0.26 -16.70
N PRO A 193 -3.83 -0.82 -17.08
CA PRO A 193 -5.10 -0.09 -17.09
C PRO A 193 -5.52 0.45 -15.72
N ALA A 194 -4.99 -0.10 -14.62
CA ALA A 194 -5.23 0.39 -13.27
C ALA A 194 -4.38 1.64 -12.93
N GLN A 195 -3.36 1.95 -13.75
CA GLN A 195 -2.49 3.12 -13.65
C GLN A 195 -2.39 3.81 -15.03
N PRO A 196 -3.50 4.36 -15.56
CA PRO A 196 -3.54 4.98 -16.88
C PRO A 196 -2.61 6.19 -17.02
N GLU A 197 -2.11 6.72 -15.89
CA GLU A 197 -1.16 7.82 -15.84
C GLU A 197 0.29 7.44 -16.08
N LEU A 198 0.64 6.15 -16.06
CA LEU A 198 2.03 5.68 -16.17
C LEU A 198 2.25 4.98 -17.51
N THR A 199 3.05 5.57 -18.38
CA THR A 199 3.41 5.04 -19.71
C THR A 199 4.61 4.08 -19.64
N GLY A 200 4.81 3.28 -20.70
CA GLY A 200 6.01 2.46 -20.84
C GLY A 200 7.29 3.29 -20.81
N HIS A 201 7.28 4.48 -21.40
CA HIS A 201 8.41 5.42 -21.33
C HIS A 201 8.73 5.86 -19.90
N GLU A 202 7.71 6.19 -19.11
CA GLU A 202 7.90 6.61 -17.71
C GLU A 202 8.42 5.47 -16.84
N ILE A 203 7.99 4.22 -17.11
CA ILE A 203 8.51 3.03 -16.43
C ILE A 203 9.99 2.83 -16.77
N LEU A 204 10.36 2.85 -18.05
CA LEU A 204 11.75 2.69 -18.49
C LEU A 204 12.65 3.80 -17.92
N ALA A 205 12.15 5.04 -17.94
CA ALA A 205 12.81 6.16 -17.31
C ALA A 205 13.03 5.89 -15.82
N ALA A 206 12.01 5.52 -15.05
CA ALA A 206 12.16 5.23 -13.62
C ALA A 206 13.19 4.12 -13.32
N HIS A 207 13.53 3.27 -14.29
CA HIS A 207 14.54 2.22 -14.17
C HIS A 207 15.92 2.61 -14.72
N ALA A 208 16.08 3.87 -15.15
CA ALA A 208 17.25 4.37 -15.87
C ALA A 208 17.67 3.44 -17.03
N SER A 209 16.68 2.90 -17.75
CA SER A 209 16.86 1.92 -18.81
C SER A 209 16.05 2.29 -20.06
N GLY A 210 16.23 1.53 -21.13
CA GLY A 210 15.48 1.62 -22.37
C GLY A 210 15.17 0.23 -22.92
N ILE A 211 14.40 0.14 -23.99
CA ILE A 211 14.15 -1.12 -24.68
C ILE A 211 14.24 -0.94 -26.18
N TRP A 212 14.86 -1.88 -26.89
CA TRP A 212 15.03 -1.79 -28.34
C TRP A 212 14.92 -3.16 -29.03
N PRO A 213 14.54 -3.20 -30.31
CA PRO A 213 14.55 -4.43 -31.08
C PRO A 213 15.97 -4.78 -31.55
N GLU A 214 16.34 -6.05 -31.47
CA GLU A 214 17.51 -6.63 -32.12
C GLU A 214 17.10 -7.85 -32.95
N ALA A 215 17.87 -8.15 -33.99
CA ALA A 215 17.69 -9.35 -34.79
C ALA A 215 19.04 -10.03 -35.01
N GLU A 216 19.04 -11.36 -34.91
CA GLU A 216 20.19 -12.21 -35.14
C GLU A 216 19.74 -13.45 -35.90
N GLY A 217 20.09 -13.51 -37.19
CA GLY A 217 19.61 -14.58 -38.08
C GLY A 217 18.09 -14.53 -38.27
N ASP A 218 17.43 -15.64 -37.96
CA ASP A 218 15.96 -15.78 -38.00
C ASP A 218 15.29 -15.45 -36.66
N ARG A 219 16.07 -15.04 -35.66
CA ARG A 219 15.58 -14.68 -34.33
C ARG A 219 15.53 -13.18 -34.16
N ALA A 220 14.43 -12.70 -33.60
CA ALA A 220 14.28 -11.33 -33.17
C ALA A 220 14.05 -11.26 -31.66
N ARG A 221 14.43 -10.14 -31.06
CA ARG A 221 14.28 -9.89 -29.63
C ARG A 221 14.00 -8.44 -29.32
N LEU A 222 13.26 -8.16 -28.25
CA LEU A 222 13.26 -6.85 -27.60
C LEU A 222 14.20 -6.94 -26.40
N VAL A 223 15.23 -6.09 -26.36
CA VAL A 223 16.31 -6.12 -25.35
C VAL A 223 16.14 -4.97 -24.37
N LEU A 224 16.11 -5.31 -23.08
CA LEU A 224 15.98 -4.42 -21.94
C LEU A 224 17.17 -4.65 -20.98
N PRO A 225 18.20 -3.78 -20.99
CA PRO A 225 19.32 -3.86 -20.06
C PRO A 225 18.88 -3.46 -18.65
N LEU A 226 19.31 -4.22 -17.65
CA LEU A 226 19.02 -3.96 -16.24
C LEU A 226 20.27 -4.23 -15.42
N ARG A 227 20.42 -3.53 -14.30
CA ARG A 227 21.54 -3.75 -13.39
C ARG A 227 21.30 -4.99 -12.53
N LEU A 228 22.32 -5.82 -12.37
CA LEU A 228 22.31 -6.94 -11.44
C LEU A 228 22.35 -6.41 -9.99
N ALA A 229 21.53 -6.96 -9.11
CA ALA A 229 21.55 -6.61 -7.70
C ALA A 229 22.75 -7.28 -7.00
N PRO A 230 23.59 -6.53 -6.24
CA PRO A 230 24.73 -7.11 -5.53
C PRO A 230 24.28 -7.98 -4.34
N GLY A 231 24.90 -9.16 -4.23
CA GLY A 231 24.74 -10.10 -3.11
C GLY A 231 23.71 -11.21 -3.38
N GLY A 232 24.19 -12.39 -3.77
CA GLY A 232 23.43 -13.64 -3.75
C GLY A 232 23.37 -14.20 -2.33
N GLY A 233 22.26 -13.97 -1.64
CA GLY A 233 22.00 -14.54 -0.33
C GLY A 233 20.54 -14.96 -0.24
N GLU A 234 20.32 -16.20 0.18
CA GLU A 234 19.01 -16.82 0.43
C GLU A 234 18.04 -15.87 1.16
N GLY A 235 17.18 -15.22 0.39
CA GLY A 235 15.95 -14.61 0.88
C GLY A 235 14.81 -15.36 0.22
N ALA A 236 14.16 -16.23 0.98
CA ALA A 236 13.03 -17.03 0.52
C ALA A 236 11.99 -16.15 -0.20
N GLY A 237 11.94 -16.26 -1.53
CA GLY A 237 10.76 -15.88 -2.28
C GLY A 237 9.63 -16.78 -1.78
N LEU A 238 8.79 -16.24 -0.90
CA LEU A 238 7.57 -16.92 -0.46
C LEU A 238 6.61 -16.95 -1.64
N THR A 239 6.61 -18.06 -2.37
CA THR A 239 5.53 -18.38 -3.33
C THR A 239 4.26 -18.65 -2.55
N TYR A 240 3.33 -17.70 -2.54
CA TYR A 240 1.96 -17.94 -2.07
C TYR A 240 1.04 -18.29 -3.24
N ASP A 241 0.20 -19.30 -3.01
CA ASP A 241 -0.89 -19.66 -3.92
C ASP A 241 -2.06 -18.67 -3.76
N PHE A 242 -2.24 -17.81 -4.76
CA PHE A 242 -3.27 -16.78 -4.80
C PHE A 242 -4.67 -17.29 -5.18
N ALA A 243 -4.90 -18.62 -5.26
CA ALA A 243 -6.27 -19.15 -5.25
C ALA A 243 -7.07 -18.76 -3.99
N LEU A 244 -6.39 -18.23 -2.96
CA LEU A 244 -6.96 -17.70 -1.72
C LEU A 244 -7.57 -16.27 -1.82
N SER A 245 -7.19 -15.45 -2.82
CA SER A 245 -7.74 -14.09 -3.00
C SER A 245 -8.95 -14.03 -3.93
N ARG A 246 -9.21 -15.07 -4.74
CA ARG A 246 -10.39 -15.12 -5.63
C ARG A 246 -11.71 -15.44 -4.92
N ARG A 247 -11.75 -15.42 -3.59
CA ARG A 247 -12.99 -15.48 -2.79
C ARG A 247 -13.23 -14.19 -2.01
N GLY A 248 -13.04 -13.06 -2.67
CA GLY A 248 -13.45 -11.73 -2.20
C GLY A 248 -14.83 -11.34 -2.71
N ALA A 249 -15.85 -12.19 -2.54
CA ALA A 249 -17.12 -11.60 -2.11
C ALA A 249 -16.90 -11.31 -0.63
N ALA A 250 -16.94 -10.04 -0.21
CA ALA A 250 -16.74 -9.63 1.17
C ALA A 250 -17.47 -10.60 2.12
N SER A 251 -16.72 -11.49 2.78
CA SER A 251 -17.33 -12.46 3.67
C SER A 251 -17.92 -11.65 4.82
N SER A 252 -19.24 -11.66 4.94
CA SER A 252 -19.91 -11.00 6.06
C SER A 252 -19.76 -11.82 7.36
N ARG A 253 -19.04 -12.95 7.36
CA ARG A 253 -18.87 -13.77 8.57
C ARG A 253 -17.91 -13.10 9.52
N LEU A 254 -18.27 -13.05 10.81
CA LEU A 254 -17.47 -12.41 11.86
C LEU A 254 -16.03 -12.96 11.91
N ALA A 255 -15.88 -14.28 11.80
CA ALA A 255 -14.57 -14.94 11.81
C ALA A 255 -13.68 -14.58 10.61
N ASP A 256 -14.25 -14.08 9.50
CA ASP A 256 -13.50 -13.73 8.29
C ASP A 256 -13.19 -12.23 8.18
N LEU A 257 -13.76 -11.40 9.07
CA LEU A 257 -13.64 -9.94 8.99
C LEU A 257 -12.19 -9.47 9.22
N THR A 258 -11.85 -8.37 8.57
CA THR A 258 -10.74 -7.50 8.97
C THR A 258 -11.28 -6.45 9.92
N CYS A 259 -10.76 -6.44 11.14
CA CYS A 259 -11.19 -5.54 12.19
C CYS A 259 -10.02 -4.72 12.73
N VAL A 260 -10.30 -3.47 13.08
CA VAL A 260 -9.41 -2.66 13.91
C VAL A 260 -10.06 -2.51 15.26
N VAL A 261 -9.45 -3.12 16.27
CA VAL A 261 -9.83 -2.93 17.66
C VAL A 261 -9.08 -1.74 18.18
N PHE A 262 -9.75 -0.79 18.82
CA PHE A 262 -9.12 0.45 19.25
C PHE A 262 -9.73 0.98 20.53
N ASP A 263 -8.98 1.87 21.17
CA ASP A 263 -9.33 2.55 22.41
C ASP A 263 -8.67 3.94 22.45
N THR A 264 -9.30 4.88 23.13
CA THR A 264 -8.82 6.26 23.28
C THR A 264 -8.75 6.69 24.74
N GLU A 265 -7.67 7.39 25.09
CA GLU A 265 -7.59 8.14 26.34
C GLU A 265 -7.87 9.61 26.08
N THR A 266 -8.53 10.29 27.02
CA THR A 266 -9.06 11.62 26.79
C THR A 266 -8.84 12.55 27.99
N THR A 267 -8.95 13.87 27.76
CA THR A 267 -8.91 14.86 28.84
C THR A 267 -10.13 14.80 29.76
N GLY A 268 -11.18 14.07 29.40
CA GLY A 268 -12.42 13.94 30.16
C GLY A 268 -13.48 13.16 29.37
N LEU A 269 -14.72 13.12 29.86
CA LEU A 269 -15.73 12.19 29.35
C LEU A 269 -16.67 12.79 28.30
N ASP A 270 -16.60 14.09 28.03
CA ASP A 270 -17.54 14.77 27.12
C ASP A 270 -16.85 15.11 25.79
N PRO A 271 -17.15 14.41 24.69
CA PRO A 271 -16.55 14.67 23.39
C PRO A 271 -16.69 16.13 22.93
N ALA A 272 -17.76 16.83 23.32
CA ALA A 272 -18.00 18.21 22.90
C ALA A 272 -16.98 19.20 23.48
N THR A 273 -16.45 18.91 24.67
CA THR A 273 -15.57 19.83 25.41
C THR A 273 -14.17 19.26 25.66
N ASP A 274 -14.02 17.94 25.65
CA ASP A 274 -12.78 17.24 25.88
C ASP A 274 -12.05 16.86 24.59
N ARG A 275 -10.82 16.36 24.74
CA ARG A 275 -9.89 16.06 23.65
C ARG A 275 -9.22 14.72 23.89
N ILE A 276 -8.91 14.02 22.80
CA ILE A 276 -8.10 12.80 22.83
C ILE A 276 -6.65 13.15 23.22
N VAL A 277 -6.04 12.32 24.07
CA VAL A 277 -4.63 12.41 24.50
C VAL A 277 -3.82 11.16 24.13
N GLN A 278 -4.48 10.04 23.81
CA GLN A 278 -3.85 8.85 23.22
C GLN A 278 -4.85 8.10 22.34
N ILE A 279 -4.35 7.50 21.26
CA ILE A 279 -5.11 6.55 20.45
C ILE A 279 -4.27 5.29 20.31
N ALA A 280 -4.86 4.14 20.62
CA ALA A 280 -4.27 2.84 20.36
C ALA A 280 -5.19 2.00 19.48
N GLY A 281 -4.61 1.14 18.66
CA GLY A 281 -5.36 0.21 17.84
C GLY A 281 -4.55 -1.04 17.50
N VAL A 282 -5.22 -2.18 17.33
CA VAL A 282 -4.63 -3.43 16.84
C VAL A 282 -5.50 -4.01 15.73
N ARG A 283 -4.87 -4.62 14.72
CA ARG A 283 -5.62 -5.25 13.63
C ARG A 283 -5.80 -6.75 13.84
N ILE A 284 -7.03 -7.20 13.64
CA ILE A 284 -7.43 -8.60 13.51
C ILE A 284 -7.79 -8.88 12.05
N ALA A 285 -7.35 -10.01 11.53
CA ALA A 285 -7.78 -10.51 10.22
C ALA A 285 -8.06 -12.02 10.31
N ARG A 286 -9.23 -12.45 9.82
CA ARG A 286 -9.66 -13.86 9.85
C ARG A 286 -9.54 -14.51 11.23
N GLY A 287 -10.03 -13.82 12.26
CA GLY A 287 -10.05 -14.30 13.64
C GLY A 287 -8.67 -14.40 14.30
N ARG A 288 -7.66 -13.69 13.78
CA ARG A 288 -6.29 -13.69 14.33
C ARG A 288 -5.74 -12.27 14.45
N LEU A 289 -5.05 -11.99 15.55
CA LEU A 289 -4.23 -10.78 15.68
C LEU A 289 -3.12 -10.80 14.62
N THR A 290 -2.99 -9.70 13.89
CA THR A 290 -1.97 -9.55 12.84
C THR A 290 -0.61 -9.11 13.41
N GLY A 291 -0.60 -8.52 14.60
CA GLY A 291 0.56 -7.82 15.16
C GLY A 291 0.69 -6.37 14.68
N GLU A 292 -0.16 -5.92 13.75
CA GLU A 292 -0.25 -4.51 13.41
C GLU A 292 -0.84 -3.73 14.59
N ARG A 293 -0.11 -2.70 15.04
CA ARG A 293 -0.56 -1.80 16.09
C ARG A 293 -0.38 -0.35 15.69
N PHE A 294 -1.32 0.46 16.14
CA PHE A 294 -1.25 1.91 16.16
C PHE A 294 -1.18 2.33 17.63
N ASP A 295 -0.27 3.23 17.98
CA ASP A 295 -0.13 3.74 19.34
C ASP A 295 0.52 5.11 19.26
N THR A 296 -0.25 6.15 19.56
CA THR A 296 0.25 7.52 19.56
C THR A 296 -0.34 8.29 20.71
N LEU A 297 0.52 9.03 21.40
CA LEU A 297 0.07 10.18 22.18
C LEU A 297 -0.43 11.25 21.22
N VAL A 298 -1.32 12.11 21.72
CA VAL A 298 -1.91 13.22 20.98
C VAL A 298 -1.76 14.47 21.83
N ASN A 299 -1.26 15.55 21.24
CA ASN A 299 -1.27 16.86 21.88
C ASN A 299 -2.70 17.42 21.82
N PRO A 300 -3.41 17.54 22.96
CA PRO A 300 -4.80 17.98 22.97
C PRO A 300 -4.94 19.50 22.78
N GLY A 301 -3.82 20.26 22.71
CA GLY A 301 -3.82 21.72 22.61
C GLY A 301 -4.33 22.43 23.88
N ARG A 302 -4.51 21.70 24.98
CA ARG A 302 -5.01 22.19 26.27
C ARG A 302 -4.36 21.43 27.45
N PRO A 303 -4.34 21.98 28.66
CA PRO A 303 -3.90 21.25 29.84
C PRO A 303 -4.75 20.00 30.10
N ILE A 304 -4.10 18.88 30.43
CA ILE A 304 -4.77 17.64 30.83
C ILE A 304 -5.24 17.78 32.29
N PRO A 305 -6.54 17.58 32.59
CA PRO A 305 -7.02 17.64 33.97
C PRO A 305 -6.35 16.59 34.86
N PRO A 306 -5.99 16.92 36.12
CA PRO A 306 -5.31 15.99 37.02
C PRO A 306 -6.09 14.69 37.28
N GLY A 307 -7.42 14.74 37.24
CA GLY A 307 -8.26 13.55 37.39
C GLY A 307 -8.08 12.54 36.26
N SER A 308 -7.92 13.00 35.02
CA SER A 308 -7.69 12.14 33.86
C SER A 308 -6.28 11.56 33.90
N THR A 309 -5.27 12.39 34.23
CA THR A 309 -3.90 11.90 34.46
C THR A 309 -3.82 10.85 35.57
N GLN A 310 -4.64 10.91 36.62
CA GLN A 310 -4.67 9.88 37.66
C GLN A 310 -5.19 8.52 37.17
N ILE A 311 -6.00 8.50 36.10
CA ILE A 311 -6.56 7.29 35.51
C ILE A 311 -5.55 6.70 34.53
N HIS A 312 -5.18 7.46 33.50
CA HIS A 312 -4.41 6.94 32.37
C HIS A 312 -2.90 7.23 32.45
N GLY A 313 -2.44 7.99 33.45
CA GLY A 313 -1.03 8.28 33.68
C GLY A 313 -0.35 9.27 32.71
N ILE A 314 -1.10 9.84 31.75
CA ILE A 314 -0.55 10.75 30.73
C ILE A 314 -0.51 12.18 31.28
N THR A 315 0.65 12.81 31.16
CA THR A 315 0.93 14.17 31.65
C THR A 315 1.10 15.16 30.50
N ASP A 316 0.93 16.46 30.77
CA ASP A 316 1.17 17.53 29.79
C ASP A 316 2.58 17.46 29.17
N ALA A 317 3.58 17.06 29.96
CA ALA A 317 4.95 16.91 29.50
C ALA A 317 5.12 15.80 28.46
N MET A 318 4.33 14.72 28.55
CA MET A 318 4.39 13.60 27.60
C MET A 318 3.80 13.98 26.24
N VAL A 319 2.77 14.84 26.22
CA VAL A 319 2.05 15.20 24.99
C VAL A 319 2.59 16.47 24.31
N GLN A 320 3.51 17.20 24.93
CA GLN A 320 4.01 18.48 24.41
C GLN A 320 4.62 18.37 22.99
N GLY A 321 5.32 17.26 22.70
CA GLY A 321 5.91 16.99 21.38
C GLY A 321 5.14 15.96 20.55
N ALA A 322 3.98 15.52 21.02
CA ALA A 322 3.13 14.56 20.32
C ALA A 322 2.44 15.22 19.10
N PRO A 323 2.02 14.46 18.09
CA PRO A 323 1.23 14.99 16.98
C PRO A 323 -0.06 15.65 17.48
N ASP A 324 -0.51 16.67 16.76
CA ASP A 324 -1.82 17.28 17.01
C ASP A 324 -2.97 16.35 16.61
N MET A 325 -4.21 16.75 16.93
CA MET A 325 -5.41 15.97 16.66
C MET A 325 -5.54 15.63 15.16
N THR A 326 -5.24 16.58 14.28
CA THR A 326 -5.36 16.40 12.83
C THR A 326 -4.39 15.35 12.31
N ALA A 327 -3.11 15.44 12.68
CA ALA A 327 -2.10 14.47 12.26
C ALA A 327 -2.37 13.08 12.86
N ALA A 328 -2.75 13.00 14.14
CA ALA A 328 -3.05 11.74 14.81
C ALA A 328 -4.27 11.04 14.20
N LEU A 329 -5.37 11.77 13.96
CA LEU A 329 -6.59 11.20 13.38
C LEU A 329 -6.45 10.89 11.90
N ALA A 330 -5.68 11.65 11.12
CA ALA A 330 -5.38 11.28 9.74
C ALA A 330 -4.61 9.94 9.67
N ALA A 331 -3.62 9.76 10.55
CA ALA A 331 -2.86 8.52 10.64
C ALA A 331 -3.72 7.35 11.13
N PHE A 332 -4.58 7.57 12.13
CA PHE A 332 -5.50 6.55 12.62
C PHE A 332 -6.59 6.20 11.60
N HIS A 333 -7.11 7.18 10.86
CA HIS A 333 -8.06 6.95 9.77
C HIS A 333 -7.46 6.05 8.70
N HIS A 334 -6.22 6.33 8.26
CA HIS A 334 -5.52 5.45 7.33
C HIS A 334 -5.27 4.04 7.91
N PHE A 335 -5.03 3.94 9.20
CA PHE A 335 -4.93 2.66 9.89
C PHE A 335 -6.29 1.92 9.92
N ALA A 336 -7.40 2.63 10.11
CA ALA A 336 -8.75 2.05 10.20
C ALA A 336 -9.41 1.76 8.83
N GLU A 337 -8.78 2.17 7.73
CA GLU A 337 -9.34 2.04 6.38
C GLU A 337 -9.75 0.60 6.03
N ASP A 338 -10.92 0.46 5.40
CA ASP A 338 -11.55 -0.81 4.99
C ASP A 338 -11.73 -1.88 6.09
N ALA A 339 -11.66 -1.48 7.37
CA ALA A 339 -11.86 -2.36 8.51
C ALA A 339 -13.22 -2.14 9.19
N VAL A 340 -13.72 -3.17 9.87
CA VAL A 340 -14.75 -3.00 10.89
C VAL A 340 -14.08 -2.49 12.16
N LEU A 341 -14.57 -1.39 12.72
CA LEU A 341 -14.08 -0.87 13.99
C LEU A 341 -14.68 -1.67 15.14
N VAL A 342 -13.85 -2.00 16.13
CA VAL A 342 -14.27 -2.68 17.35
C VAL A 342 -13.77 -1.89 18.54
N ALA A 343 -14.66 -1.58 19.48
CA ALA A 343 -14.30 -0.90 20.72
C ALA A 343 -15.12 -1.48 21.88
N HIS A 344 -14.72 -1.14 23.09
CA HIS A 344 -15.49 -1.43 24.30
C HIS A 344 -16.24 -0.17 24.71
N ASN A 345 -17.58 -0.20 24.74
CA ASN A 345 -18.38 1.01 24.90
C ASN A 345 -18.15 1.99 23.72
N ALA A 346 -18.27 1.46 22.50
CA ALA A 346 -17.88 2.12 21.27
C ALA A 346 -18.48 3.53 21.02
N PRO A 347 -19.70 3.88 21.50
CA PRO A 347 -20.20 5.25 21.38
C PRO A 347 -19.31 6.31 22.02
N PHE A 348 -18.55 5.96 23.06
CA PHE A 348 -17.59 6.85 23.70
C PHE A 348 -16.49 7.25 22.72
N ASP A 349 -15.67 6.29 22.27
CA ASP A 349 -14.55 6.55 21.36
C ASP A 349 -15.01 7.13 20.04
N MET A 350 -16.07 6.55 19.45
CA MET A 350 -16.65 7.05 18.21
C MET A 350 -17.22 8.46 18.37
N GLY A 351 -17.67 8.84 19.58
CA GLY A 351 -18.10 10.20 19.91
C GLY A 351 -16.96 11.20 19.74
N PHE A 352 -15.79 10.89 20.29
CA PHE A 352 -14.59 11.72 20.12
C PHE A 352 -14.13 11.80 18.66
N LEU A 353 -14.09 10.67 17.95
CA LEU A 353 -13.72 10.64 16.53
C LEU A 353 -14.67 11.50 15.67
N ARG A 354 -15.98 11.38 15.89
CA ARG A 354 -16.99 12.18 15.17
C ARG A 354 -16.90 13.66 15.49
N GLN A 355 -16.70 14.01 16.76
CA GLN A 355 -16.64 15.41 17.17
C GLN A 355 -15.38 16.13 16.67
N ALA A 356 -14.29 15.38 16.43
CA ALA A 356 -13.07 15.90 15.85
C ALA A 356 -13.12 16.00 14.30
N ALA A 357 -14.12 15.42 13.63
CA ALA A 357 -14.21 15.42 12.17
C ALA A 357 -14.25 16.83 11.53
N PRO A 358 -15.00 17.83 12.07
CA PRO A 358 -14.99 19.18 11.51
C PRO A 358 -13.64 19.89 11.58
N GLU A 359 -12.82 19.55 12.59
CA GLU A 359 -11.48 20.11 12.80
C GLU A 359 -10.44 19.42 11.90
N THR A 360 -10.52 18.10 11.80
CA THR A 360 -9.45 17.26 11.21
C THR A 360 -9.73 16.81 9.78
N GLY A 361 -10.99 16.84 9.34
CA GLY A 361 -11.44 16.28 8.06
C GLY A 361 -11.47 14.74 8.01
N ALA A 362 -11.15 14.04 9.11
CA ALA A 362 -11.18 12.58 9.18
C ALA A 362 -12.61 12.09 9.47
N HIS A 363 -13.21 11.35 8.53
CA HIS A 363 -14.56 10.80 8.64
C HIS A 363 -14.50 9.28 8.78
N PHE A 364 -14.88 8.76 9.95
CA PHE A 364 -14.88 7.32 10.23
C PHE A 364 -16.24 6.71 9.89
N ASP A 365 -16.45 6.41 8.60
CA ASP A 365 -17.69 5.80 8.08
C ASP A 365 -17.72 4.26 8.22
N ASN A 366 -16.75 3.71 8.94
CA ASN A 366 -16.62 2.27 9.20
C ASN A 366 -17.85 1.71 9.92
N ARG A 367 -18.15 0.43 9.67
CA ARG A 367 -19.08 -0.35 10.52
C ARG A 367 -18.44 -0.55 11.88
N VAL A 368 -19.24 -0.47 12.95
CA VAL A 368 -18.76 -0.54 14.33
C VAL A 368 -19.38 -1.72 15.08
N LEU A 369 -18.55 -2.50 15.77
CA LEU A 369 -18.96 -3.52 16.72
C LEU A 369 -18.58 -3.10 18.14
N ASP A 370 -19.50 -3.24 19.08
CA ASP A 370 -19.28 -2.92 20.49
C ASP A 370 -19.23 -4.20 21.33
N THR A 371 -18.11 -4.46 21.98
CA THR A 371 -17.93 -5.66 22.81
C THR A 371 -18.87 -5.73 24.02
N VAL A 372 -19.42 -4.60 24.49
CA VAL A 372 -20.51 -4.57 25.50
C VAL A 372 -21.77 -5.22 24.93
N LEU A 373 -22.16 -4.85 23.71
CA LEU A 373 -23.33 -5.41 23.03
C LEU A 373 -23.12 -6.90 22.70
N LEU A 374 -21.94 -7.27 22.21
CA LEU A 374 -21.59 -8.67 21.95
C LEU A 374 -21.67 -9.49 23.25
N SER A 375 -21.15 -8.96 24.35
CA SER A 375 -21.24 -9.58 25.68
C SER A 375 -22.69 -9.77 26.13
N ALA A 376 -23.56 -8.78 25.89
CA ALA A 376 -24.98 -8.85 26.22
C ALA A 376 -25.75 -9.89 25.39
N MET A 377 -25.36 -10.14 24.13
CA MET A 377 -25.93 -11.22 23.31
C MET A 377 -25.55 -12.61 23.83
N VAL A 378 -24.32 -12.73 24.37
CA VAL A 378 -23.83 -14.00 24.90
C VAL A 378 -24.44 -14.29 26.28
N TRP A 379 -24.44 -13.31 27.19
CA TRP A 379 -24.78 -13.53 28.61
C TRP A 379 -26.02 -12.81 29.13
N GLY A 380 -26.69 -12.00 28.29
CA GLY A 380 -27.91 -11.26 28.65
C GLY A 380 -27.63 -9.91 29.33
N GLN A 381 -28.59 -8.99 29.24
CA GLN A 381 -28.42 -7.58 29.61
C GLN A 381 -28.19 -7.31 31.10
N SER A 382 -28.55 -8.25 31.97
CA SER A 382 -28.42 -8.11 33.43
C SER A 382 -27.02 -8.46 33.93
N ALA A 383 -26.15 -9.02 33.09
CA ALA A 383 -24.79 -9.35 33.47
C ALA A 383 -23.91 -8.09 33.50
N PRO A 384 -22.83 -8.07 34.30
CA PRO A 384 -21.85 -7.00 34.20
C PRO A 384 -21.09 -7.11 32.88
N HIS A 385 -20.93 -5.98 32.19
CA HIS A 385 -20.34 -5.89 30.85
C HIS A 385 -19.16 -4.91 30.76
N SER A 386 -18.55 -4.51 31.89
CA SER A 386 -17.31 -3.74 31.87
C SER A 386 -16.15 -4.57 31.33
N LEU A 387 -15.10 -3.92 30.82
CA LEU A 387 -13.92 -4.61 30.30
C LEU A 387 -13.27 -5.51 31.36
N ASP A 388 -13.26 -5.09 32.63
CA ASP A 388 -12.84 -5.92 33.77
C ASP A 388 -13.71 -7.17 33.93
N ALA A 389 -15.03 -7.03 33.86
CA ALA A 389 -15.96 -8.17 34.00
C ALA A 389 -15.84 -9.14 32.82
N LEU A 390 -15.61 -8.63 31.60
CA LEU A 390 -15.32 -9.47 30.43
C LEU A 390 -13.98 -10.18 30.63
N SER A 391 -12.95 -9.46 31.07
CA SER A 391 -11.60 -10.01 31.24
C SER A 391 -11.57 -11.12 32.29
N GLU A 392 -12.22 -10.91 33.44
CA GLU A 392 -12.36 -11.93 34.48
C GLU A 392 -13.11 -13.16 33.94
N ARG A 393 -14.28 -12.96 33.34
CA ARG A 393 -15.14 -14.05 32.84
C ARG A 393 -14.48 -14.86 31.74
N LEU A 394 -13.73 -14.18 30.87
CA LEU A 394 -13.06 -14.80 29.75
C LEU A 394 -11.66 -15.29 30.12
N GLY A 395 -11.13 -15.03 31.31
CA GLY A 395 -9.77 -15.43 31.70
C GLY A 395 -8.69 -14.70 30.92
N ILE A 396 -8.90 -13.40 30.67
CA ILE A 396 -7.94 -12.48 30.03
C ILE A 396 -7.14 -11.81 31.14
N VAL A 397 -5.80 -11.86 31.02
CA VAL A 397 -4.89 -11.29 32.03
C VAL A 397 -4.28 -10.01 31.46
N ILE A 398 -4.58 -8.89 32.11
CA ILE A 398 -3.99 -7.58 31.80
C ILE A 398 -2.96 -7.28 32.90
N PRO A 399 -1.68 -7.10 32.57
CA PRO A 399 -0.67 -6.65 33.54
C PRO A 399 -1.14 -5.36 34.24
N PRO A 400 -0.95 -5.20 35.56
CA PRO A 400 -1.39 -4.00 36.27
C PRO A 400 -0.87 -2.69 35.67
N GLU A 401 0.35 -2.70 35.12
CA GLU A 401 1.00 -1.57 34.46
C GLU A 401 0.40 -1.18 33.10
N ASP A 402 -0.31 -2.12 32.45
CA ASP A 402 -0.95 -1.89 31.15
C ASP A 402 -2.43 -1.48 31.31
N ARG A 403 -3.01 -1.60 32.52
CA ARG A 403 -4.40 -1.21 32.78
C ARG A 403 -4.59 0.29 32.66
N HIS A 404 -5.70 0.71 32.05
CA HIS A 404 -5.99 2.13 31.80
C HIS A 404 -4.91 2.80 30.95
N THR A 405 -4.31 2.01 30.07
CA THR A 405 -3.56 2.53 28.94
C THR A 405 -4.34 2.16 27.70
N ALA A 406 -4.41 3.08 26.72
CA ALA A 406 -5.14 2.82 25.47
C ALA A 406 -4.74 1.47 24.86
N MET A 407 -3.43 1.14 24.86
CA MET A 407 -2.92 -0.09 24.28
C MET A 407 -3.26 -1.34 25.11
N GLY A 408 -3.24 -1.27 26.43
CA GLY A 408 -3.64 -2.38 27.29
C GLY A 408 -5.11 -2.72 27.14
N ASP A 409 -5.96 -1.69 27.15
CA ASP A 409 -7.42 -1.85 27.03
C ASP A 409 -7.81 -2.27 25.60
N THR A 410 -7.10 -1.79 24.58
CA THR A 410 -7.22 -2.28 23.19
C THR A 410 -6.90 -3.77 23.08
N LYS A 411 -5.80 -4.25 23.69
CA LYS A 411 -5.43 -5.68 23.65
C LYS A 411 -6.45 -6.55 24.36
N ALA A 412 -6.90 -6.13 25.53
CA ALA A 412 -7.93 -6.84 26.29
C ALA A 412 -9.24 -6.93 25.51
N THR A 413 -9.65 -5.81 24.88
CA THR A 413 -10.83 -5.75 24.02
C THR A 413 -10.68 -6.68 22.81
N ALA A 414 -9.50 -6.74 22.20
CA ALA A 414 -9.23 -7.60 21.06
C ALA A 414 -9.33 -9.08 21.41
N GLU A 415 -8.75 -9.47 22.56
CA GLU A 415 -8.84 -10.84 23.05
C GLU A 415 -10.28 -11.21 23.45
N ALA A 416 -11.00 -10.28 24.08
CA ALA A 416 -12.42 -10.45 24.41
C ALA A 416 -13.26 -10.65 23.15
N TYR A 417 -13.05 -9.82 22.12
CA TYR A 417 -13.71 -9.92 20.84
C TYR A 417 -13.50 -11.29 20.18
N LEU A 418 -12.25 -11.77 20.10
CA LEU A 418 -11.93 -13.09 19.52
C LEU A 418 -12.63 -14.24 20.25
N ARG A 419 -12.68 -14.20 21.59
CA ARG A 419 -13.38 -15.22 22.39
C ARG A 419 -14.91 -15.11 22.26
N LEU A 420 -15.44 -13.89 22.09
CA LEU A 420 -16.87 -13.64 21.89
C LEU A 420 -17.37 -14.13 20.53
N ILE A 421 -16.58 -14.04 19.45
CA ILE A 421 -16.97 -14.55 18.13
C ILE A 421 -17.38 -16.02 18.21
N ALA A 422 -16.55 -16.87 18.82
CA ALA A 422 -16.86 -18.30 18.96
C ALA A 422 -18.17 -18.54 19.75
N ALA A 423 -18.45 -17.73 20.77
CA ALA A 423 -19.68 -17.83 21.55
C ALA A 423 -20.92 -17.34 20.80
N LEU A 424 -20.77 -16.32 19.94
CA LEU A 424 -21.83 -15.80 19.06
C LEU A 424 -22.17 -16.79 17.95
N GLU A 425 -21.15 -17.42 17.33
CA GLU A 425 -21.34 -18.47 16.33
C GLU A 425 -22.11 -19.65 16.91
N ALA A 426 -21.81 -20.08 18.13
CA ALA A 426 -22.56 -21.13 18.83
C ALA A 426 -24.05 -20.76 19.08
N LYS A 427 -24.39 -19.46 19.05
CA LYS A 427 -25.76 -18.94 19.14
C LYS A 427 -26.40 -18.66 17.78
N GLY A 428 -25.73 -19.00 16.68
CA GLY A 428 -26.20 -18.77 15.32
C GLY A 428 -26.01 -17.34 14.81
N LEU A 429 -25.24 -16.51 15.51
CA LEU A 429 -24.89 -15.14 15.09
C LEU A 429 -23.52 -15.16 14.40
N GLU A 430 -23.48 -15.68 13.17
CA GLU A 430 -22.22 -15.84 12.42
C GLU A 430 -21.85 -14.64 11.55
N ARG A 431 -22.83 -13.79 11.18
CA ARG A 431 -22.63 -12.71 10.22
C ARG A 431 -22.71 -11.34 10.88
N LEU A 432 -21.94 -10.38 10.35
CA LEU A 432 -21.92 -8.98 10.75
C LEU A 432 -23.33 -8.37 10.77
N GLU A 433 -24.12 -8.62 9.74
CA GLU A 433 -25.48 -8.08 9.65
C GLU A 433 -26.43 -8.65 10.72
N ASP A 434 -26.24 -9.93 11.09
CA ASP A 434 -27.04 -10.58 12.12
C ASP A 434 -26.73 -9.96 13.49
N VAL A 435 -25.44 -9.76 13.78
CA VAL A 435 -24.99 -9.10 15.01
C VAL A 435 -25.46 -7.65 15.07
N LEU A 436 -25.40 -6.90 13.98
CA LEU A 436 -25.85 -5.51 13.95
C LEU A 436 -27.38 -5.39 14.02
N ALA A 437 -28.12 -6.36 13.48
CA ALA A 437 -29.56 -6.45 13.70
C ALA A 437 -29.90 -6.76 15.16
N GLU A 438 -29.21 -7.71 15.79
CA GLU A 438 -29.44 -8.08 17.19
C GLU A 438 -29.03 -6.97 18.16
N SER A 439 -27.93 -6.26 17.86
CA SER A 439 -27.45 -5.10 18.64
C SER A 439 -28.55 -4.07 18.90
N ARG A 440 -29.44 -3.86 17.91
CA ARG A 440 -30.56 -2.93 18.02
C ARG A 440 -31.59 -3.31 19.09
N ARG A 441 -31.67 -4.59 19.49
CA ARG A 441 -32.53 -5.07 20.59
C ARG A 441 -31.94 -4.80 21.96
N HIS A 442 -30.63 -4.54 22.03
CA HIS A 442 -29.87 -4.24 23.24
C HIS A 442 -29.59 -2.74 23.44
N ARG A 443 -30.15 -1.85 22.58
CA ARG A 443 -30.00 -0.37 22.66
C ARG A 443 -30.36 0.29 23.99
N ARG A 444 -31.01 -0.43 24.91
CA ARG A 444 -31.28 0.08 26.27
C ARG A 444 -30.04 0.08 27.17
N LEU A 445 -29.02 -0.71 26.83
CA LEU A 445 -27.75 -0.77 27.54
C LEU A 445 -26.81 0.36 27.13
N ILE A 446 -26.76 0.64 25.83
CA ILE A 446 -25.79 1.55 25.24
C ILE A 446 -26.29 2.03 23.87
N GLU A 447 -25.88 3.24 23.48
CA GLU A 447 -26.29 3.84 22.20
C GLU A 447 -25.71 3.07 21.00
N ASP A 448 -26.39 3.10 19.86
CA ASP A 448 -25.92 2.41 18.65
C ASP A 448 -24.87 3.27 17.93
N ALA A 449 -23.60 2.86 18.01
CA ALA A 449 -22.50 3.56 17.36
C ALA A 449 -22.63 3.64 15.83
N ASN A 450 -23.50 2.82 15.21
CA ASN A 450 -23.79 2.82 13.77
C ASN A 450 -25.02 3.67 13.39
N ALA A 451 -25.69 4.32 14.35
CA ALA A 451 -26.80 5.20 14.04
C ALA A 451 -26.30 6.44 13.26
N PRO A 452 -27.05 6.93 12.25
CA PRO A 452 -26.68 8.15 11.56
C PRO A 452 -26.62 9.31 12.57
N ALA A 453 -25.58 10.15 12.46
CA ALA A 453 -25.42 11.32 13.32
C ALA A 453 -26.70 12.16 13.29
N MET A 454 -27.33 12.36 14.45
CA MET A 454 -28.48 13.25 14.56
C MET A 454 -28.02 14.64 14.12
N PRO A 455 -28.75 15.32 13.21
CA PRO A 455 -28.40 16.67 12.82
C PRO A 455 -28.39 17.54 14.08
N SER A 456 -27.26 18.20 14.34
CA SER A 456 -27.13 19.23 15.36
C SER A 456 -28.32 20.16 15.24
N ALA A 457 -29.13 20.26 16.30
CA ALA A 457 -30.23 21.21 16.36
C ALA A 457 -29.65 22.60 16.12
N ALA A 458 -29.82 23.11 14.90
CA ALA A 458 -29.56 24.50 14.60
C ALA A 458 -30.37 25.32 15.61
N ALA A 459 -29.69 26.17 16.36
CA ALA A 459 -30.30 27.14 17.24
C ALA A 459 -31.41 27.86 16.46
N GLY A 460 -32.66 27.61 16.85
CA GLY A 460 -33.81 28.27 16.26
C GLY A 460 -33.66 29.78 16.44
N PRO A 461 -33.97 30.60 15.43
CA PRO A 461 -34.03 32.03 15.63
C PRO A 461 -35.11 32.31 16.67
N GLY A 462 -34.76 33.09 17.68
CA GLY A 462 -35.61 33.39 18.82
C GLY A 462 -37.00 33.86 18.40
N GLN A 463 -38.01 33.33 19.10
CA GLN A 463 -39.30 33.98 19.17
C GLN A 463 -39.13 35.30 19.92
N GLY A 464 -39.08 36.39 19.16
CA GLY A 464 -39.42 37.72 19.63
C GLY A 464 -40.59 38.22 18.77
N GLY A 465 -41.78 38.24 19.36
CA GLY A 465 -43.04 38.68 18.75
C GLY A 465 -44.20 38.47 19.69
#